data_AF-A0A350C8J6-F1
#
_entry.id   AF-A0A350C8J6-F1
#
_cell.length_a   1.000
_cell.length_b   1.000
_cell.length_c   1.000
_cell.angle_alpha   90.00
_cell.angle_beta   90.00
_cell.angle_gamma   90.00
#
_symmetry.space_group_name_H-M   'P 1'
#
loop_
_entity.id
_entity.type
_entity.pdbx_description
1 polymer ?
#
loop_
_entity_poly.entity_id
_entity_poly.type
_entity_poly.pdbx_seq_one_letter_code
_entity_poly.pdbx_strand_id
1 'polypeptide(L)'
;MKLRFLTCPTIPGSALNRLKTLVFVLLMLCCAAVRSDESVGRTELPKLSEMPLPTAEALLRADLDDREFDWVVLKAGSPEDRRVVVVNPLDSRPDILGKQDAEYKKLEASRPQNQKEREARTKRLKTLRKLMFTLPGDLTEYAVPVEQVDQILYFEDLMLLVVDQLLEKADYRTSYELLLRVETELPGWEKSIPRFEKLLLSEAATRAAAGEIYAALALLDQVFQRNPQSAELPTRLGELVRPMISDAVGREDFRKARYLIDRVKRLFPQHEVAVAAQSELQTLSQNLLDKAAASGQQKLHAEAAALARRAEAVWPTTGNGRAAFTQLFARHQVLRVGINDPQGPFIHPAPLESDERLQELAQVSLFEPSSADELTYFRSGFFEVWDPSDLGREVVFTLRETKPSWQTQPLLTANQVAESIAQRIDIAHPLYSSRLASFVSEISVRSPSQLRIRFSRVPLSIESLLRFPATRRVQPAGKQAADASADGTTAVIATRFQQQAAAGNSTSWLRGVPEPDGLDSGKYHIAEIQEQRFDDRNRMIQAFNRGDIDYIPKLLPWEVDAFLAS
;
A
#
# COMPACT_ATOMS: atom_id res chain seq x y z
N MET A 1 64.58 -54.31 -10.66
CA MET A 1 65.56 -54.98 -11.55
C MET A 1 65.87 -54.01 -12.70
N LYS A 2 67.13 -53.63 -12.90
CA LYS A 2 67.58 -52.58 -13.86
C LYS A 2 67.96 -53.21 -15.21
N LEU A 3 67.57 -52.58 -16.33
CA LEU A 3 68.14 -52.54 -17.70
C LEU A 3 67.22 -51.58 -18.51
N ARG A 4 67.53 -50.33 -18.91
CA ARG A 4 68.49 -49.75 -19.91
C ARG A 4 68.43 -50.44 -21.29
N PHE A 5 68.30 -49.83 -22.47
CA PHE A 5 68.11 -48.46 -23.04
C PHE A 5 67.68 -48.66 -24.52
N LEU A 6 67.02 -47.69 -25.19
CA LEU A 6 67.48 -47.04 -26.46
C LEU A 6 66.39 -46.22 -27.19
N THR A 7 66.55 -44.90 -27.09
CA THR A 7 66.48 -43.81 -28.12
C THR A 7 65.45 -43.80 -29.25
N CYS A 8 64.68 -42.70 -29.26
CA CYS A 8 64.01 -42.04 -30.40
C CYS A 8 65.01 -41.44 -31.41
N PRO A 9 64.52 -41.04 -32.61
CA PRO A 9 64.73 -39.64 -33.00
C PRO A 9 63.53 -38.94 -33.68
N THR A 10 63.29 -37.72 -33.19
CA THR A 10 63.00 -36.44 -33.90
C THR A 10 61.82 -36.28 -34.88
N ILE A 11 60.98 -35.30 -34.51
CA ILE A 11 60.01 -34.50 -35.28
C ILE A 11 60.79 -33.46 -36.15
N PRO A 12 60.25 -32.90 -37.25
CA PRO A 12 59.66 -31.54 -37.12
C PRO A 12 58.51 -31.17 -38.10
N GLY A 13 57.66 -30.23 -37.66
CA GLY A 13 56.81 -29.36 -38.49
C GLY A 13 55.50 -29.99 -38.98
N SER A 14 54.32 -29.38 -38.92
CA SER A 14 53.89 -28.01 -38.61
C SER A 14 52.37 -28.04 -38.54
N ALA A 15 51.75 -27.46 -37.51
CA ALA A 15 50.44 -26.79 -37.60
C ALA A 15 50.00 -26.32 -36.20
N LEU A 16 50.38 -25.09 -35.88
CA LEU A 16 49.63 -24.22 -34.99
C LEU A 16 48.18 -24.12 -35.50
N ASN A 17 47.28 -24.96 -34.96
CA ASN A 17 45.85 -24.72 -34.80
C ASN A 17 45.08 -25.89 -34.15
N ARG A 18 45.76 -26.86 -33.51
CA ARG A 18 45.14 -27.98 -32.78
C ARG A 18 45.58 -28.09 -31.32
N LEU A 19 45.78 -26.96 -30.64
CA LEU A 19 46.29 -26.93 -29.25
C LEU A 19 45.26 -26.50 -28.19
N LYS A 20 43.99 -26.28 -28.54
CA LYS A 20 42.91 -26.02 -27.56
C LYS A 20 41.84 -27.12 -27.49
N THR A 21 41.96 -28.15 -28.33
CA THR A 21 40.99 -29.26 -28.44
C THR A 21 41.57 -30.61 -28.01
N LEU A 22 42.80 -30.64 -27.48
CA LEU A 22 43.52 -31.88 -27.17
C LEU A 22 43.72 -32.17 -25.66
N VAL A 23 43.28 -31.28 -24.77
CA VAL A 23 43.32 -31.51 -23.31
C VAL A 23 41.96 -32.00 -22.76
N PHE A 24 40.88 -31.80 -23.52
CA PHE A 24 39.52 -32.19 -23.09
C PHE A 24 39.02 -33.53 -23.69
N VAL A 25 39.83 -34.20 -24.52
CA VAL A 25 39.46 -35.47 -25.19
C VAL A 25 40.27 -36.67 -24.66
N LEU A 26 41.23 -36.45 -23.75
CA LEU A 26 42.10 -37.51 -23.22
C LEU A 26 41.50 -38.32 -22.04
N LEU A 27 40.22 -38.15 -21.71
CA LEU A 27 39.54 -39.00 -20.73
C LEU A 27 38.29 -39.72 -21.28
N MET A 28 38.01 -39.62 -22.59
CA MET A 28 36.73 -40.06 -23.17
C MET A 28 36.85 -40.91 -24.45
N LEU A 29 38.02 -41.49 -24.74
CA LEU A 29 38.22 -42.37 -25.91
C LEU A 29 39.35 -43.39 -25.67
N CYS A 30 39.05 -44.43 -24.91
CA CYS A 30 39.78 -45.70 -24.93
C CYS A 30 38.79 -46.86 -25.10
N CYS A 31 38.15 -46.93 -26.27
CA CYS A 31 37.48 -48.14 -26.75
C CYS A 31 37.93 -48.39 -28.19
N ALA A 32 39.04 -49.10 -28.35
CA ALA A 32 39.38 -49.80 -29.58
C ALA A 32 39.84 -51.21 -29.20
N ALA A 33 39.15 -52.18 -29.77
CA ALA A 33 39.21 -53.59 -29.44
C ALA A 33 40.60 -54.20 -29.67
N VAL A 34 41.14 -54.83 -28.62
CA VAL A 34 42.14 -55.90 -28.72
C VAL A 34 41.71 -56.99 -27.75
N ARG A 35 41.44 -58.19 -28.28
CA ARG A 35 41.34 -59.42 -27.49
C ARG A 35 42.73 -59.73 -26.94
N SER A 36 42.93 -59.59 -25.63
CA SER A 36 44.04 -60.23 -24.90
C SER A 36 43.85 -60.07 -23.39
N ASP A 37 43.84 -61.21 -22.71
CA ASP A 37 44.16 -61.47 -21.30
C ASP A 37 43.77 -60.46 -20.22
N GLU A 38 42.95 -60.97 -19.31
CA GLU A 38 42.43 -60.34 -18.10
C GLU A 38 43.57 -60.12 -17.08
N SER A 39 44.20 -58.95 -17.13
CA SER A 39 44.94 -58.40 -15.99
C SER A 39 44.32 -57.06 -15.60
N VAL A 40 43.32 -57.14 -14.71
CA VAL A 40 42.68 -55.96 -14.11
C VAL A 40 43.73 -55.23 -13.28
N GLY A 41 44.32 -54.18 -13.85
CA GLY A 41 45.06 -53.19 -13.09
C GLY A 41 44.12 -52.61 -12.03
N ARG A 42 44.44 -52.81 -10.75
CA ARG A 42 43.68 -52.25 -9.63
C ARG A 42 43.87 -50.73 -9.62
N THR A 43 43.05 -50.01 -10.36
CA THR A 43 42.91 -48.56 -10.22
C THR A 43 42.24 -48.31 -8.87
N GLU A 44 42.95 -47.68 -7.94
CA GLU A 44 42.39 -47.36 -6.63
C GLU A 44 41.24 -46.34 -6.78
N LEU A 45 40.15 -46.54 -6.03
CA LEU A 45 39.03 -45.61 -6.03
C LEU A 45 39.46 -44.24 -5.48
N PRO A 46 38.94 -43.13 -6.02
CA PRO A 46 39.27 -41.79 -5.57
C PRO A 46 38.77 -41.53 -4.15
N LYS A 47 39.49 -40.71 -3.39
CA LYS A 47 39.08 -40.23 -2.07
C LYS A 47 38.00 -39.16 -2.21
N LEU A 48 37.03 -39.14 -1.28
CA LEU A 48 35.96 -38.13 -1.28
C LEU A 48 36.51 -36.69 -1.19
N SER A 49 37.60 -36.46 -0.45
CA SER A 49 38.24 -35.15 -0.30
C SER A 49 38.95 -34.64 -1.56
N GLU A 50 39.31 -35.55 -2.47
CA GLU A 50 40.03 -35.24 -3.72
C GLU A 50 39.06 -35.06 -4.90
N MET A 51 37.77 -35.38 -4.71
CA MET A 51 36.76 -35.27 -5.75
C MET A 51 36.36 -33.80 -5.97
N PRO A 52 36.62 -33.21 -7.15
CA PRO A 52 36.15 -31.86 -7.44
C PRO A 52 34.61 -31.87 -7.57
N LEU A 53 33.96 -30.87 -6.98
CA LEU A 53 32.54 -30.66 -7.23
C LEU A 53 32.31 -30.24 -8.68
N PRO A 54 31.23 -30.72 -9.34
CA PRO A 54 30.89 -30.30 -10.68
C PRO A 54 30.62 -28.80 -10.78
N THR A 55 30.87 -28.20 -11.95
CA THR A 55 30.50 -26.81 -12.20
C THR A 55 28.99 -26.65 -12.33
N ALA A 56 28.45 -25.50 -11.93
CA ALA A 56 27.02 -25.20 -12.05
C ALA A 56 26.46 -25.37 -13.48
N GLU A 57 27.20 -24.93 -14.51
CA GLU A 57 26.78 -25.09 -15.92
C GLU A 57 26.68 -26.58 -16.32
N ALA A 58 27.61 -27.41 -15.86
CA ALA A 58 27.59 -28.85 -16.12
C ALA A 58 26.39 -29.52 -15.43
N LEU A 59 26.06 -29.10 -14.21
CA LEU A 59 24.89 -29.61 -13.48
C LEU A 59 23.60 -29.22 -14.20
N LEU A 60 23.43 -27.95 -14.56
CA LEU A 60 22.22 -27.45 -15.23
C LEU A 60 22.00 -28.09 -16.62
N ARG A 61 23.07 -28.47 -17.34
CA ARG A 61 22.96 -29.11 -18.66
C ARG A 61 22.89 -30.65 -18.63
N ALA A 62 22.96 -31.27 -17.45
CA ALA A 62 23.06 -32.73 -17.35
C ALA A 62 21.89 -33.49 -18.02
N ASP A 63 20.68 -32.90 -18.07
CA ASP A 63 19.49 -33.52 -18.71
C ASP A 63 19.60 -33.60 -20.23
N LEU A 64 20.25 -32.62 -20.85
CA LEU A 64 20.39 -32.57 -22.31
C LEU A 64 21.34 -33.65 -22.83
N ASP A 65 22.21 -34.15 -21.95
CA ASP A 65 23.28 -35.06 -22.31
C ASP A 65 23.14 -36.47 -21.66
N ASP A 66 22.06 -36.76 -20.92
CA ASP A 66 21.89 -37.98 -20.09
C ASP A 66 23.10 -38.22 -19.16
N ARG A 67 23.59 -37.14 -18.53
CA ARG A 67 24.80 -37.13 -17.69
C ARG A 67 24.53 -36.97 -16.20
N GLU A 68 23.34 -37.32 -15.72
CA GLU A 68 23.11 -37.39 -14.29
C GLU A 68 23.92 -38.55 -13.67
N PHE A 69 24.37 -38.38 -12.43
CA PHE A 69 25.13 -39.40 -11.71
C PHE A 69 24.99 -39.23 -10.20
N ASP A 70 25.17 -40.33 -9.47
CA ASP A 70 25.20 -40.34 -8.01
C ASP A 70 26.59 -40.74 -7.50
N TRP A 71 26.94 -40.30 -6.30
CA TRP A 71 28.16 -40.73 -5.60
C TRP A 71 27.81 -41.67 -4.46
N VAL A 72 28.26 -42.92 -4.57
CA VAL A 72 28.20 -43.90 -3.48
C VAL A 72 29.49 -43.80 -2.68
N VAL A 73 29.41 -43.31 -1.44
CA VAL A 73 30.55 -43.15 -0.54
C VAL A 73 30.69 -44.40 0.32
N LEU A 74 31.87 -45.03 0.29
CA LEU A 74 32.17 -46.26 1.03
C LEU A 74 32.83 -45.93 2.37
N LYS A 75 32.50 -46.74 3.40
CA LYS A 75 33.09 -46.64 4.74
C LYS A 75 34.58 -46.92 4.71
N ALA A 76 35.33 -46.15 5.48
CA ALA A 76 36.76 -46.32 5.73
C ALA A 76 37.06 -46.12 7.22
N GLY A 77 38.28 -46.48 7.66
CA GLY A 77 38.70 -46.32 9.05
C GLY A 77 38.79 -44.87 9.54
N SER A 78 38.93 -43.92 8.61
CA SER A 78 38.91 -42.48 8.87
C SER A 78 37.97 -41.77 7.85
N PRO A 79 37.35 -40.62 8.19
CA PRO A 79 36.53 -39.86 7.24
C PRO A 79 37.30 -39.38 5.99
N GLU A 80 38.59 -39.09 6.13
CA GLU A 80 39.46 -38.63 5.04
C GLU A 80 39.82 -39.74 4.04
N ASP A 81 39.72 -41.00 4.45
CA ASP A 81 40.00 -42.16 3.59
C ASP A 81 38.75 -42.73 2.92
N ARG A 82 37.58 -42.14 3.12
CA ARG A 82 36.34 -42.54 2.44
C ARG A 82 36.52 -42.51 0.92
N ARG A 83 36.14 -43.59 0.25
CA ARG A 83 36.27 -43.75 -1.20
C ARG A 83 34.94 -43.55 -1.89
N VAL A 84 34.97 -43.02 -3.11
CA VAL A 84 33.75 -42.71 -3.89
C VAL A 84 33.66 -43.58 -5.12
N VAL A 85 32.47 -44.10 -5.38
CA VAL A 85 32.10 -44.73 -6.65
C VAL A 85 31.09 -43.83 -7.33
N VAL A 86 31.40 -43.37 -8.55
CA VAL A 86 30.46 -42.61 -9.39
C VAL A 86 29.60 -43.60 -10.16
N VAL A 87 28.29 -43.49 -10.01
CA VAL A 87 27.30 -44.44 -10.54
C VAL A 87 26.24 -43.73 -11.36
N ASN A 88 25.54 -44.45 -12.22
CA ASN A 88 24.35 -43.93 -12.89
C ASN A 88 23.24 -43.62 -11.85
N PRO A 89 22.27 -42.76 -12.21
CA PRO A 89 21.15 -42.40 -11.34
C PRO A 89 20.45 -43.60 -10.71
N LEU A 90 20.25 -43.54 -9.40
CA LEU A 90 19.57 -44.61 -8.67
C LEU A 90 18.05 -44.39 -8.68
N ASP A 91 17.27 -45.39 -9.07
CA ASP A 91 15.83 -45.31 -9.37
C ASP A 91 14.87 -44.99 -8.20
N SER A 92 15.36 -44.69 -6.99
CA SER A 92 14.52 -44.55 -5.78
C SER A 92 14.87 -43.36 -4.90
N ARG A 93 15.26 -42.23 -5.51
CA ARG A 93 15.55 -40.96 -4.83
C ARG A 93 14.30 -40.37 -4.13
N PRO A 94 14.46 -39.62 -3.03
CA PRO A 94 15.57 -39.65 -2.10
C PRO A 94 15.43 -40.83 -1.11
N ASP A 95 16.48 -41.09 -0.33
CA ASP A 95 16.54 -42.07 0.79
C ASP A 95 16.30 -43.54 0.41
N ILE A 96 17.12 -44.05 -0.51
CA ILE A 96 17.10 -45.45 -0.93
C ILE A 96 17.42 -46.40 0.24
N LEU A 97 18.42 -46.04 1.05
CA LEU A 97 18.87 -46.89 2.15
C LEU A 97 17.80 -47.00 3.25
N GLY A 98 17.12 -45.90 3.60
CA GLY A 98 16.01 -45.92 4.55
C GLY A 98 14.80 -46.70 4.02
N LYS A 99 14.46 -46.55 2.73
CA LYS A 99 13.40 -47.35 2.08
C LYS A 99 13.73 -48.85 2.11
N GLN A 100 14.99 -49.22 1.80
CA GLN A 100 15.46 -50.61 1.86
C GLN A 100 15.42 -51.19 3.28
N ASP A 101 15.83 -50.43 4.30
CA ASP A 101 15.76 -50.86 5.71
C ASP A 101 14.30 -51.02 6.19
N ALA A 102 13.41 -50.10 5.79
CA ALA A 102 11.99 -50.20 6.10
C ALA A 102 11.33 -51.42 5.43
N GLU A 103 11.65 -51.70 4.16
CA GLU A 103 11.19 -52.90 3.47
C GLU A 103 11.77 -54.17 4.10
N TYR A 104 13.04 -54.15 4.46
CA TYR A 104 13.71 -55.24 5.15
C TYR A 104 12.99 -55.58 6.47
N LYS A 105 12.73 -54.59 7.32
CA LYS A 105 12.00 -54.77 8.59
C LYS A 105 10.57 -55.30 8.39
N LYS A 106 9.85 -54.79 7.37
CA LYS A 106 8.50 -55.28 7.03
C LYS A 106 8.52 -56.75 6.59
N LEU A 107 9.47 -57.14 5.74
CA LEU A 107 9.62 -58.51 5.27
C LEU A 107 10.11 -59.45 6.38
N GLU A 108 10.97 -58.96 7.27
CA GLU A 108 11.42 -59.71 8.44
C GLU A 108 10.25 -60.00 9.39
N ALA A 109 9.36 -59.03 9.64
CA ALA A 109 8.17 -59.21 10.47
C ALA A 109 7.07 -60.10 9.83
N SER A 110 7.08 -60.29 8.52
CA SER A 110 6.09 -61.11 7.81
C SER A 110 6.24 -62.61 8.09
N ARG A 111 5.11 -63.33 8.26
CA ARG A 111 5.08 -64.79 8.46
C ARG A 111 4.70 -65.50 7.16
N PRO A 112 5.63 -66.25 6.52
CA PRO A 112 5.35 -66.97 5.28
C PRO A 112 4.47 -68.20 5.54
N GLN A 113 3.44 -68.41 4.71
CA GLN A 113 2.47 -69.51 4.85
C GLN A 113 2.96 -70.78 4.15
N ASN A 114 3.74 -70.66 3.06
CA ASN A 114 4.18 -71.78 2.23
C ASN A 114 5.72 -71.86 2.06
N GLN A 115 6.25 -73.02 1.66
CA GLN A 115 7.69 -73.23 1.46
C GLN A 115 8.27 -72.37 0.32
N LYS A 116 7.52 -72.20 -0.78
CA LYS A 116 7.90 -71.27 -1.87
C LYS A 116 8.03 -69.82 -1.41
N GLU A 117 7.17 -69.38 -0.47
CA GLU A 117 7.22 -68.04 0.10
C GLU A 117 8.41 -67.86 1.05
N ARG A 118 8.82 -68.92 1.77
CA ARG A 118 10.04 -68.90 2.61
C ARG A 118 11.31 -68.72 1.78
N GLU A 119 11.42 -69.41 0.65
CA GLU A 119 12.55 -69.28 -0.26
C GLU A 119 12.59 -67.91 -0.95
N ALA A 120 11.44 -67.43 -1.44
CA ALA A 120 11.30 -66.09 -2.03
C ALA A 120 11.64 -64.98 -1.02
N ARG A 121 11.17 -65.10 0.24
CA ARG A 121 11.51 -64.18 1.34
C ARG A 121 13.01 -64.16 1.60
N THR A 122 13.65 -65.33 1.69
CA THR A 122 15.09 -65.42 1.96
C THR A 122 15.92 -64.80 0.83
N LYS A 123 15.51 -65.00 -0.44
CA LYS A 123 16.15 -64.37 -1.59
C LYS A 123 15.98 -62.85 -1.56
N ARG A 124 14.78 -62.35 -1.28
CA ARG A 124 14.49 -60.90 -1.21
C ARG A 124 15.22 -60.20 -0.06
N LEU A 125 15.31 -60.82 1.12
CA LEU A 125 16.10 -60.29 2.23
C LEU A 125 17.60 -60.19 1.90
N LYS A 126 18.15 -61.16 1.15
CA LYS A 126 19.54 -61.09 0.66
C LYS A 126 19.76 -59.98 -0.36
N THR A 127 18.77 -59.72 -1.22
CA THR A 127 18.83 -58.60 -2.18
C THR A 127 18.78 -57.25 -1.47
N LEU A 128 17.91 -57.07 -0.47
CA LEU A 128 17.77 -55.81 0.28
C LEU A 128 19.01 -55.41 1.10
N ARG A 129 19.94 -56.34 1.35
CA ARG A 129 21.24 -56.05 1.99
C ARG A 129 22.32 -55.59 1.01
N LYS A 130 22.00 -55.50 -0.28
CA LYS A 130 22.93 -55.06 -1.34
C LYS A 130 22.35 -53.85 -2.05
N LEU A 131 23.16 -52.82 -2.22
CA LEU A 131 22.88 -51.73 -3.13
C LEU A 131 23.33 -52.16 -4.53
N MET A 132 22.40 -52.16 -5.48
CA MET A 132 22.68 -52.44 -6.89
C MET A 132 22.77 -51.14 -7.67
N PHE A 133 23.75 -51.01 -8.55
CA PHE A 133 23.95 -49.84 -9.39
C PHE A 133 24.72 -50.20 -10.67
N THR A 134 24.66 -49.32 -11.67
CA THR A 134 25.45 -49.41 -12.90
C THR A 134 26.45 -48.26 -12.97
N LEU A 135 27.57 -48.44 -13.67
CA LEU A 135 28.59 -47.40 -13.82
C LEU A 135 28.32 -46.56 -15.08
N PRO A 136 28.72 -45.27 -15.12
CA PRO A 136 28.58 -44.46 -16.33
C PRO A 136 29.25 -45.11 -17.54
N GLY A 137 28.48 -45.33 -18.61
CA GLY A 137 28.96 -45.99 -19.84
C GLY A 137 29.05 -47.52 -19.78
N ASP A 138 28.67 -48.15 -18.66
CA ASP A 138 28.64 -49.61 -18.48
C ASP A 138 27.25 -50.06 -18.00
N LEU A 139 26.67 -51.03 -18.71
CA LEU A 139 25.35 -51.60 -18.38
C LEU A 139 25.45 -52.77 -17.38
N THR A 140 26.66 -53.12 -16.95
CA THR A 140 26.88 -54.18 -15.97
C THR A 140 26.35 -53.75 -14.60
N GLU A 141 25.52 -54.60 -13.98
CA GLU A 141 25.02 -54.40 -12.62
C GLU A 141 26.09 -54.79 -11.59
N TYR A 142 26.51 -53.82 -10.79
CA TYR A 142 27.40 -54.02 -9.64
C TYR A 142 26.58 -54.05 -8.36
N ALA A 143 27.06 -54.79 -7.36
CA ALA A 143 26.39 -54.91 -6.07
C ALA A 143 27.37 -54.69 -4.91
N VAL A 144 27.08 -53.72 -4.05
CA VAL A 144 27.85 -53.41 -2.84
C VAL A 144 27.00 -53.71 -1.61
N PRO A 145 27.53 -54.38 -0.57
CA PRO A 145 26.81 -54.56 0.70
C PRO A 145 26.45 -53.20 1.31
N VAL A 146 25.18 -53.01 1.71
CA VAL A 146 24.70 -51.76 2.33
C VAL A 146 25.52 -51.40 3.58
N GLU A 147 26.01 -52.41 4.32
CA GLU A 147 26.87 -52.22 5.49
C GLU A 147 28.18 -51.48 5.19
N GLN A 148 28.69 -51.56 3.95
CA GLN A 148 29.90 -50.88 3.48
C GLN A 148 29.63 -49.48 2.94
N VAL A 149 28.37 -49.09 2.73
CA VAL A 149 27.99 -47.76 2.28
C VAL A 149 27.93 -46.83 3.49
N ASP A 150 28.65 -45.72 3.44
CA ASP A 150 28.65 -44.67 4.45
C ASP A 150 27.48 -43.69 4.21
N GLN A 151 27.42 -43.15 2.99
CA GLN A 151 26.35 -42.28 2.53
C GLN A 151 26.22 -42.32 1.00
N ILE A 152 25.09 -41.87 0.48
CA ILE A 152 24.87 -41.64 -0.94
C ILE A 152 24.67 -40.14 -1.11
N LEU A 153 25.47 -39.51 -1.97
CA LEU A 153 25.22 -38.15 -2.42
C LEU A 153 24.53 -38.27 -3.77
N TYR A 154 23.23 -37.98 -3.78
CA TYR A 154 22.47 -37.94 -5.03
C TYR A 154 22.93 -36.78 -5.90
N PHE A 155 22.60 -36.83 -7.17
CA PHE A 155 22.83 -35.73 -8.10
C PHE A 155 22.30 -34.39 -7.55
N GLU A 156 21.13 -34.39 -6.93
CA GLU A 156 20.52 -33.22 -6.30
C GLU A 156 21.28 -32.79 -5.03
N ASP A 157 21.89 -33.72 -4.27
CA ASP A 157 22.77 -33.36 -3.14
C ASP A 157 24.02 -32.60 -3.64
N LEU A 158 24.58 -33.03 -4.77
CA LEU A 158 25.72 -32.35 -5.39
C LEU A 158 25.34 -30.94 -5.86
N MET A 159 24.13 -30.76 -6.40
CA MET A 159 23.60 -29.42 -6.70
C MET A 159 23.50 -28.55 -5.45
N LEU A 160 22.98 -29.08 -4.34
CA LEU A 160 22.89 -28.34 -3.08
C LEU A 160 24.27 -27.95 -2.53
N LEU A 161 25.29 -28.80 -2.68
CA LEU A 161 26.67 -28.47 -2.29
C LEU A 161 27.28 -27.36 -3.17
N VAL A 162 26.98 -27.36 -4.47
CA VAL A 162 27.41 -26.27 -5.38
C VAL A 162 26.68 -24.98 -5.07
N VAL A 163 25.39 -25.03 -4.73
CA VAL A 163 24.63 -23.87 -4.23
C VAL A 163 25.31 -23.27 -3.01
N ASP A 164 25.73 -24.09 -2.04
CA ASP A 164 26.45 -23.60 -0.85
C ASP A 164 27.72 -22.81 -1.23
N GLN A 165 28.49 -23.24 -2.24
CA GLN A 165 29.65 -22.50 -2.76
C GLN A 165 29.30 -21.23 -3.55
N LEU A 166 28.19 -21.25 -4.30
CA LEU A 166 27.75 -20.08 -5.06
C LEU A 166 27.20 -18.98 -4.15
N LEU A 167 26.54 -19.36 -3.06
CA LEU A 167 26.08 -18.42 -2.04
C LEU A 167 27.24 -17.70 -1.33
N GLU A 168 28.37 -18.39 -1.09
CA GLU A 168 29.58 -17.74 -0.57
C GLU A 168 30.17 -16.71 -1.53
N LYS A 169 29.97 -16.91 -2.85
CA LYS A 169 30.39 -16.00 -3.91
C LYS A 169 29.36 -14.93 -4.26
N ALA A 170 28.22 -14.91 -3.56
CA ALA A 170 27.07 -14.05 -3.85
C ALA A 170 26.50 -14.21 -5.28
N ASP A 171 26.65 -15.38 -5.90
CA ASP A 171 26.02 -15.71 -7.18
C ASP A 171 24.59 -16.24 -6.95
N TYR A 172 23.68 -15.33 -6.62
CA TYR A 172 22.31 -15.66 -6.26
C TYR A 172 21.51 -16.20 -7.45
N ARG A 173 21.77 -15.71 -8.66
CA ARG A 173 21.02 -16.11 -9.85
C ARG A 173 21.25 -17.58 -10.17
N THR A 174 22.52 -18.00 -10.28
CA THR A 174 22.83 -19.39 -10.59
C THR A 174 22.49 -20.32 -9.42
N SER A 175 22.63 -19.84 -8.18
CA SER A 175 22.15 -20.57 -7.00
C SER A 175 20.64 -20.83 -7.07
N TYR A 176 19.85 -19.83 -7.46
CA TYR A 176 18.40 -19.95 -7.57
C TYR A 176 17.98 -20.91 -8.69
N GLU A 177 18.64 -20.85 -9.85
CA GLU A 177 18.38 -21.77 -10.98
C GLU A 177 18.63 -23.24 -10.57
N LEU A 178 19.74 -23.52 -9.87
CA LEU A 178 20.03 -24.86 -9.35
C LEU A 178 19.01 -25.31 -8.30
N LEU A 179 18.65 -24.43 -7.35
CA LEU A 179 17.65 -24.76 -6.33
C LEU A 179 16.26 -24.99 -6.94
N LEU A 180 15.88 -24.24 -7.97
CA LEU A 180 14.61 -24.43 -8.68
C LEU A 180 14.57 -25.78 -9.40
N ARG A 181 15.70 -26.21 -9.97
CA ARG A 181 15.81 -27.56 -10.55
C ARG A 181 15.63 -28.62 -9.48
N VAL A 182 16.32 -28.51 -8.35
CA VAL A 182 16.16 -29.46 -7.23
C VAL A 182 14.71 -29.50 -6.73
N GLU A 183 14.03 -28.36 -6.64
CA GLU A 183 12.61 -28.31 -6.26
C GLU A 183 11.69 -28.95 -7.30
N THR A 184 12.04 -28.87 -8.59
CA THR A 184 11.27 -29.47 -9.67
C THR A 184 11.38 -31.00 -9.64
N GLU A 185 12.59 -31.52 -9.42
CA GLU A 185 12.84 -32.97 -9.33
C GLU A 185 12.37 -33.57 -7.99
N LEU A 186 12.64 -32.86 -6.89
CA LEU A 186 12.34 -33.28 -5.52
C LEU A 186 11.56 -32.18 -4.76
N PRO A 187 10.25 -32.02 -5.02
CA PRO A 187 9.43 -31.01 -4.36
C PRO A 187 9.42 -31.16 -2.83
N GLY A 188 9.65 -30.05 -2.12
CA GLY A 188 9.62 -30.01 -0.66
C GLY A 188 10.73 -30.81 0.04
N TRP A 189 11.85 -31.07 -0.64
CA TRP A 189 12.95 -31.83 -0.04
C TRP A 189 13.56 -31.10 1.17
N GLU A 190 13.63 -31.80 2.31
CA GLU A 190 14.08 -31.22 3.59
C GLU A 190 15.44 -30.52 3.52
N LYS A 191 16.36 -31.04 2.70
CA LYS A 191 17.70 -30.46 2.53
C LYS A 191 17.71 -29.16 1.70
N SER A 192 16.73 -28.93 0.82
CA SER A 192 16.70 -27.75 -0.04
C SER A 192 16.13 -26.52 0.69
N ILE A 193 15.20 -26.72 1.62
CA ILE A 193 14.53 -25.65 2.39
C ILE A 193 15.53 -24.67 3.05
N PRO A 194 16.50 -25.10 3.87
CA PRO A 194 17.45 -24.19 4.51
C PRO A 194 18.37 -23.45 3.52
N ARG A 195 18.59 -24.00 2.32
CA ARG A 195 19.41 -23.37 1.27
C ARG A 195 18.62 -22.31 0.50
N PHE A 196 17.34 -22.56 0.24
CA PHE A 196 16.42 -21.52 -0.23
C PHE A 196 16.32 -20.37 0.76
N GLU A 197 16.17 -20.67 2.04
CA GLU A 197 16.15 -19.65 3.10
C GLU A 197 17.45 -18.84 3.11
N LYS A 198 18.61 -19.51 3.13
CA LYS A 198 19.93 -18.85 3.10
C LYS A 198 20.11 -17.96 1.85
N LEU A 199 19.68 -18.44 0.68
CA LEU A 199 19.70 -17.66 -0.57
C LEU A 199 18.87 -16.40 -0.43
N LEU A 200 17.60 -16.53 -0.06
CA LEU A 200 16.67 -15.41 0.01
C LEU A 200 17.08 -14.39 1.08
N LEU A 201 17.55 -14.85 2.25
CA LEU A 201 18.04 -13.96 3.31
C LEU A 201 19.29 -13.19 2.88
N SER A 202 20.25 -13.84 2.20
CA SER A 202 21.48 -13.20 1.74
C SER A 202 21.24 -12.23 0.58
N GLU A 203 20.35 -12.58 -0.36
CA GLU A 203 19.94 -11.66 -1.43
C GLU A 203 19.16 -10.47 -0.86
N ALA A 204 18.24 -10.69 0.10
CA ALA A 204 17.51 -9.63 0.76
C ALA A 204 18.44 -8.63 1.47
N ALA A 205 19.46 -9.14 2.17
CA ALA A 205 20.47 -8.29 2.82
C ALA A 205 21.24 -7.44 1.80
N THR A 206 21.64 -8.04 0.66
CA THR A 206 22.35 -7.33 -0.41
C THR A 206 21.48 -6.25 -1.05
N ARG A 207 20.22 -6.56 -1.35
CA ARG A 207 19.26 -5.59 -1.89
C ARG A 207 18.95 -4.46 -0.92
N ALA A 208 18.81 -4.77 0.37
CA ALA A 208 18.63 -3.77 1.41
C ALA A 208 19.83 -2.81 1.48
N ALA A 209 21.06 -3.33 1.41
CA ALA A 209 22.28 -2.52 1.37
C ALA A 209 22.38 -1.65 0.11
N ALA A 210 21.81 -2.09 -1.01
CA ALA A 210 21.71 -1.32 -2.25
C ALA A 210 20.60 -0.25 -2.23
N GLY A 211 19.80 -0.16 -1.16
CA GLY A 211 18.66 0.75 -1.05
C GLY A 211 17.36 0.23 -1.67
N GLU A 212 17.34 -0.99 -2.19
CA GLU A 212 16.14 -1.66 -2.73
C GLU A 212 15.28 -2.26 -1.61
N ILE A 213 14.87 -1.44 -0.65
CA ILE A 213 14.22 -1.87 0.60
C ILE A 213 12.94 -2.68 0.36
N TYR A 214 12.10 -2.27 -0.60
CA TYR A 214 10.86 -2.98 -0.92
C TYR A 214 11.10 -4.33 -1.61
N ALA A 215 12.16 -4.45 -2.41
CA ALA A 215 12.54 -5.72 -3.02
C ALA A 215 13.07 -6.68 -1.94
N ALA A 216 13.88 -6.18 -1.00
CA ALA A 216 14.32 -6.94 0.15
C ALA A 216 13.14 -7.43 1.01
N LEU A 217 12.13 -6.58 1.28
CA LEU A 217 10.92 -6.98 1.99
C LEU A 217 10.13 -8.07 1.26
N ALA A 218 10.06 -8.03 -0.07
CA ALA A 218 9.39 -9.06 -0.85
C ALA A 218 10.09 -10.42 -0.73
N LEU A 219 11.43 -10.43 -0.70
CA LEU A 219 12.21 -11.65 -0.48
C LEU A 219 12.00 -12.21 0.93
N LEU A 220 11.94 -11.36 1.97
CA LEU A 220 11.64 -11.81 3.33
C LEU A 220 10.23 -12.40 3.46
N ASP A 221 9.23 -11.85 2.76
CA ASP A 221 7.89 -12.46 2.68
C ASP A 221 7.95 -13.85 2.04
N GLN A 222 8.79 -14.05 1.00
CA GLN A 222 8.98 -15.36 0.38
C GLN A 222 9.67 -16.35 1.34
N VAL A 223 10.62 -15.90 2.16
CA VAL A 223 11.21 -16.75 3.22
C VAL A 223 10.11 -17.24 4.16
N PHE A 224 9.20 -16.37 4.60
CA PHE A 224 8.09 -16.78 5.47
C PHE A 224 7.17 -17.81 4.80
N GLN A 225 6.84 -17.62 3.52
CA GLN A 225 6.00 -18.54 2.77
C GLN A 225 6.60 -19.94 2.66
N ARG A 226 7.94 -20.04 2.56
CA ARG A 226 8.67 -21.30 2.44
C ARG A 226 8.98 -21.93 3.79
N ASN A 227 9.42 -21.14 4.76
CA ASN A 227 9.75 -21.58 6.12
C ASN A 227 9.21 -20.58 7.17
N PRO A 228 7.97 -20.78 7.66
CA PRO A 228 7.40 -19.95 8.73
C PRO A 228 8.15 -20.07 10.07
N GLN A 229 8.96 -21.12 10.25
CA GLN A 229 9.72 -21.40 11.48
C GLN A 229 11.17 -20.92 11.41
N SER A 230 11.53 -20.12 10.40
CA SER A 230 12.86 -19.51 10.28
C SER A 230 13.20 -18.71 11.56
N ALA A 231 14.35 -19.03 12.17
CA ALA A 231 14.83 -18.36 13.37
C ALA A 231 15.43 -16.97 13.07
N GLU A 232 16.02 -16.78 11.89
CA GLU A 232 16.69 -15.53 11.51
C GLU A 232 15.72 -14.50 10.91
N LEU A 233 14.62 -14.96 10.29
CA LEU A 233 13.66 -14.11 9.59
C LEU A 233 13.07 -12.99 10.47
N PRO A 234 12.59 -13.24 11.72
CA PRO A 234 12.08 -12.16 12.57
C PRO A 234 13.12 -11.05 12.77
N THR A 235 14.36 -11.41 13.08
CA THR A 235 15.43 -10.44 13.32
C THR A 235 15.69 -9.59 12.06
N ARG A 236 15.84 -10.22 10.89
CA ARG A 236 16.08 -9.52 9.61
C ARG A 236 14.92 -8.61 9.21
N LEU A 237 13.69 -9.08 9.40
CA LEU A 237 12.48 -8.29 9.14
C LEU A 237 12.43 -7.05 10.05
N GLY A 238 12.74 -7.23 11.33
CA GLY A 238 12.82 -6.14 12.30
C GLY A 238 13.88 -5.10 11.96
N GLU A 239 15.08 -5.52 11.58
CA GLU A 239 16.19 -4.64 11.15
C GLU A 239 15.80 -3.77 9.95
N LEU A 240 15.07 -4.35 8.98
CA LEU A 240 14.66 -3.66 7.76
C LEU A 240 13.47 -2.71 7.99
N VAL A 241 12.46 -3.14 8.75
CA VAL A 241 11.21 -2.38 8.91
C VAL A 241 11.33 -1.25 9.95
N ARG A 242 12.13 -1.43 11.00
CA ARG A 242 12.32 -0.42 12.06
C ARG A 242 12.67 0.99 11.51
N PRO A 243 13.70 1.16 10.65
CA PRO A 243 14.02 2.48 10.09
C PRO A 243 12.91 3.01 9.17
N MET A 244 12.19 2.15 8.45
CA MET A 244 11.06 2.58 7.61
C MET A 244 9.89 3.12 8.42
N ILE A 245 9.59 2.49 9.56
CA ILE A 245 8.58 2.99 10.51
C ILE A 245 9.04 4.32 11.07
N SER A 246 10.30 4.42 11.51
CA SER A 246 10.84 5.67 12.06
C SER A 246 10.83 6.82 11.05
N ASP A 247 11.21 6.58 9.80
CA ASP A 247 11.11 7.56 8.71
C ASP A 247 9.66 7.96 8.42
N ALA A 248 8.74 6.99 8.38
CA ALA A 248 7.32 7.28 8.18
C ALA A 248 6.74 8.14 9.32
N VAL A 249 7.07 7.84 10.57
CA VAL A 249 6.67 8.63 11.74
C VAL A 249 7.30 10.02 11.72
N GLY A 250 8.59 10.12 11.38
CA GLY A 250 9.30 11.41 11.26
C GLY A 250 8.73 12.33 10.18
N ARG A 251 8.13 11.76 9.12
CA ARG A 251 7.41 12.50 8.06
C ARG A 251 5.92 12.68 8.34
N GLU A 252 5.44 12.27 9.52
CA GLU A 252 4.02 12.24 9.90
C GLU A 252 3.13 11.38 8.97
N ASP A 253 3.71 10.46 8.19
CA ASP A 253 2.99 9.48 7.38
C ASP A 253 2.60 8.26 8.23
N PHE A 254 1.68 8.50 9.17
CA PHE A 254 1.19 7.48 10.09
C PHE A 254 0.45 6.34 9.38
N ARG A 255 -0.10 6.59 8.18
CA ARG A 255 -0.75 5.54 7.37
C ARG A 255 0.28 4.52 6.90
N LYS A 256 1.42 4.98 6.37
CA LYS A 256 2.53 4.10 5.99
C LYS A 256 3.10 3.37 7.20
N ALA A 257 3.26 4.05 8.34
CA ALA A 257 3.72 3.43 9.58
C ALA A 257 2.78 2.27 10.02
N ARG A 258 1.46 2.49 10.05
CA ARG A 258 0.46 1.45 10.35
C ARG A 258 0.51 0.29 9.36
N TYR A 259 0.59 0.58 8.05
CA TYR A 259 0.71 -0.46 7.03
C TYR A 259 1.92 -1.38 7.27
N LEU A 260 3.08 -0.80 7.62
CA LEU A 260 4.29 -1.57 7.92
C LEU A 260 4.14 -2.40 9.19
N ILE A 261 3.56 -1.83 10.25
CA ILE A 261 3.26 -2.54 11.50
C ILE A 261 2.31 -3.72 11.23
N ASP A 262 1.21 -3.50 10.52
CA ASP A 262 0.22 -4.53 10.20
C ASP A 262 0.81 -5.61 9.28
N ARG A 263 1.70 -5.25 8.36
CA ARG A 263 2.42 -6.22 7.53
C ARG A 263 3.29 -7.14 8.39
N VAL A 264 4.09 -6.59 9.32
CA VAL A 264 4.92 -7.41 10.22
C VAL A 264 4.05 -8.28 11.12
N LYS A 265 2.98 -7.74 11.70
CA LYS A 265 2.08 -8.50 12.58
C LYS A 265 1.32 -9.62 11.88
N ARG A 266 1.06 -9.51 10.58
CA ARG A 266 0.47 -10.60 9.78
C ARG A 266 1.40 -11.81 9.69
N LEU A 267 2.72 -11.59 9.64
CA LEU A 267 3.71 -12.67 9.61
C LEU A 267 4.02 -13.15 11.04
N PHE A 268 4.26 -12.22 11.96
CA PHE A 268 4.66 -12.48 13.34
C PHE A 268 3.84 -11.60 14.31
N PRO A 269 2.73 -12.11 14.86
CA PRO A 269 1.81 -11.30 15.69
C PRO A 269 2.44 -10.65 16.93
N GLN A 270 3.47 -11.28 17.51
CA GLN A 270 4.17 -10.82 18.72
C GLN A 270 5.56 -10.25 18.43
N HIS A 271 5.83 -9.82 17.20
CA HIS A 271 7.12 -9.28 16.83
C HIS A 271 7.47 -8.01 17.61
N GLU A 272 8.62 -8.00 18.28
CA GLU A 272 9.05 -6.93 19.20
C GLU A 272 8.96 -5.53 18.57
N VAL A 273 9.54 -5.35 17.38
CA VAL A 273 9.53 -4.05 16.66
C VAL A 273 8.11 -3.54 16.39
N ALA A 274 7.21 -4.40 15.96
CA ALA A 274 5.85 -4.00 15.60
C ALA A 274 5.02 -3.68 16.84
N VAL A 275 5.17 -4.47 17.92
CA VAL A 275 4.51 -4.23 19.20
C VAL A 275 5.00 -2.93 19.83
N ALA A 276 6.31 -2.68 19.83
CA ALA A 276 6.89 -1.45 20.36
C ALA A 276 6.40 -0.21 19.57
N ALA A 277 6.48 -0.25 18.23
CA ALA A 277 6.01 0.84 17.37
C ALA A 277 4.50 1.09 17.52
N GLN A 278 3.69 0.03 17.62
CA GLN A 278 2.26 0.16 17.90
C GLN A 278 2.02 0.85 19.24
N SER A 279 2.72 0.44 20.30
CA SER A 279 2.56 1.03 21.63
C SER A 279 2.96 2.51 21.67
N GLU A 280 4.02 2.88 20.95
CA GLU A 280 4.46 4.27 20.80
C GLU A 280 3.39 5.12 20.11
N LEU A 281 2.84 4.66 18.98
CA LEU A 281 1.78 5.37 18.25
C LEU A 281 0.47 5.46 19.05
N GLN A 282 0.12 4.41 19.79
CA GLN A 282 -1.03 4.42 20.69
C GLN A 282 -0.86 5.46 21.81
N THR A 283 0.33 5.52 22.40
CA THR A 283 0.65 6.51 23.44
C THR A 283 0.60 7.93 22.88
N LEU A 284 1.14 8.15 21.68
CA LEU A 284 1.10 9.45 21.01
C LEU A 284 -0.34 9.88 20.68
N SER A 285 -1.17 8.95 20.19
CA SER A 285 -2.59 9.20 19.93
C SER A 285 -3.34 9.56 21.22
N GLN A 286 -3.12 8.82 22.31
CA GLN A 286 -3.75 9.12 23.60
C GLN A 286 -3.35 10.49 24.15
N ASN A 287 -2.06 10.84 24.09
CA ASN A 287 -1.57 12.15 24.49
C ASN A 287 -2.21 13.30 23.69
N LEU A 288 -2.49 13.09 22.40
CA LEU A 288 -3.20 14.06 21.57
C LEU A 288 -4.67 14.18 21.96
N LEU A 289 -5.35 13.08 22.28
CA LEU A 289 -6.72 13.10 22.79
C LEU A 289 -6.82 13.83 24.14
N ASP A 290 -5.86 13.63 25.04
CA ASP A 290 -5.87 14.29 26.35
C ASP A 290 -5.70 15.82 26.19
N LYS A 291 -4.82 16.25 25.27
CA LYS A 291 -4.68 17.67 24.89
C LYS A 291 -5.95 18.22 24.23
N ALA A 292 -6.60 17.42 23.38
CA ALA A 292 -7.86 17.78 22.75
C ALA A 292 -8.97 17.98 23.80
N ALA A 293 -9.05 17.09 24.80
CA ALA A 293 -9.99 17.21 25.90
C ALA A 293 -9.74 18.46 26.75
N ALA A 294 -8.48 18.77 27.07
CA ALA A 294 -8.10 20.00 27.78
C ALA A 294 -8.51 21.27 26.99
N SER A 295 -8.27 21.28 25.68
CA SER A 295 -8.68 22.39 24.79
C SER A 295 -10.20 22.53 24.75
N GLY A 296 -10.92 21.40 24.72
CA GLY A 296 -12.37 21.36 24.79
C GLY A 296 -12.94 21.97 26.08
N GLN A 297 -12.31 21.72 27.22
CA GLN A 297 -12.69 22.33 28.51
C GLN A 297 -12.49 23.85 28.52
N GLN A 298 -11.50 24.35 27.78
CA GLN A 298 -11.25 25.78 27.60
C GLN A 298 -12.16 26.42 26.53
N LYS A 299 -13.11 25.68 25.96
CA LYS A 299 -13.98 26.09 24.84
C LYS A 299 -13.23 26.45 23.55
N LEU A 300 -12.00 25.96 23.41
CA LEU A 300 -11.21 26.05 22.18
C LEU A 300 -11.60 24.91 21.22
N HIS A 301 -12.84 24.96 20.72
CA HIS A 301 -13.44 23.84 19.99
C HIS A 301 -12.72 23.49 18.68
N ALA A 302 -12.23 24.50 17.96
CA ALA A 302 -11.48 24.29 16.71
C ALA A 302 -10.16 23.54 16.96
N GLU A 303 -9.40 23.96 17.97
CA GLU A 303 -8.15 23.31 18.36
C GLU A 303 -8.41 21.89 18.90
N ALA A 304 -9.44 21.72 19.72
CA ALA A 304 -9.85 20.41 20.23
C ALA A 304 -10.17 19.42 19.11
N ALA A 305 -10.97 19.82 18.11
CA ALA A 305 -11.31 18.98 16.98
C ALA A 305 -10.08 18.67 16.09
N ALA A 306 -9.18 19.64 15.89
CA ALA A 306 -7.94 19.43 15.14
C ALA A 306 -7.01 18.42 15.82
N LEU A 307 -6.82 18.54 17.15
CA LEU A 307 -6.03 17.60 17.94
C LEU A 307 -6.66 16.19 17.96
N ALA A 308 -7.99 16.10 18.11
CA ALA A 308 -8.71 14.84 18.07
C ALA A 308 -8.57 14.15 16.71
N ARG A 309 -8.68 14.89 15.60
CA ARG A 309 -8.43 14.37 14.24
C ARG A 309 -6.99 13.88 14.09
N ARG A 310 -6.01 14.63 14.60
CA ARG A 310 -4.60 14.21 14.55
C ARG A 310 -4.37 12.93 15.34
N ALA A 311 -5.01 12.77 16.50
CA ALA A 311 -4.95 11.53 17.28
C ALA A 311 -5.45 10.32 16.47
N GLU A 312 -6.63 10.44 15.85
CA GLU A 312 -7.21 9.40 15.00
C GLU A 312 -6.32 9.09 13.78
N ALA A 313 -5.68 10.12 13.20
CA ALA A 313 -4.75 9.97 12.09
C ALA A 313 -3.45 9.25 12.49
N VAL A 314 -3.01 9.33 13.75
CA VAL A 314 -1.82 8.63 14.29
C VAL A 314 -2.13 7.16 14.54
N TRP A 315 -3.15 6.90 15.34
CA TRP A 315 -3.60 5.55 15.64
C TRP A 315 -5.12 5.56 15.89
N PRO A 316 -5.91 4.71 15.19
CA PRO A 316 -7.36 4.65 15.35
C PRO A 316 -7.78 4.41 16.80
N THR A 317 -8.66 5.26 17.28
CA THR A 317 -9.14 5.24 18.67
C THR A 317 -10.17 4.13 18.86
N THR A 318 -10.16 3.47 20.02
CA THR A 318 -11.11 2.39 20.37
C THR A 318 -11.73 2.64 21.74
N GLY A 319 -12.89 2.02 22.00
CA GLY A 319 -13.61 2.14 23.28
C GLY A 319 -13.86 3.60 23.69
N ASN A 320 -13.43 3.95 24.90
CA ASN A 320 -13.62 5.30 25.47
C ASN A 320 -12.91 6.40 24.65
N GLY A 321 -11.75 6.09 24.04
CA GLY A 321 -11.04 7.03 23.18
C GLY A 321 -11.87 7.42 21.95
N ARG A 322 -12.62 6.46 21.38
CA ARG A 322 -13.52 6.72 20.24
C ARG A 322 -14.70 7.60 20.63
N ALA A 323 -15.26 7.41 21.82
CA ALA A 323 -16.33 8.26 22.34
C ALA A 323 -15.84 9.70 22.55
N ALA A 324 -14.66 9.88 23.17
CA ALA A 324 -14.03 11.19 23.36
C ALA A 324 -13.73 11.88 22.03
N PHE A 325 -13.14 11.16 21.06
CA PHE A 325 -12.93 11.64 19.70
C PHE A 325 -14.23 12.13 19.08
N THR A 326 -15.28 11.30 19.10
CA THR A 326 -16.58 11.62 18.47
C THR A 326 -17.19 12.88 19.07
N GLN A 327 -17.13 13.04 20.39
CA GLN A 327 -17.66 14.21 21.07
C GLN A 327 -16.91 15.51 20.71
N LEU A 328 -15.57 15.47 20.75
CA LEU A 328 -14.72 16.63 20.46
C LEU A 328 -14.80 17.02 18.98
N PHE A 329 -14.77 16.02 18.10
CA PHE A 329 -14.86 16.22 16.66
C PHE A 329 -16.22 16.74 16.21
N ALA A 330 -17.32 16.18 16.76
CA ALA A 330 -18.66 16.59 16.40
C ALA A 330 -18.94 18.07 16.71
N ARG A 331 -18.34 18.61 17.78
CA ARG A 331 -18.56 20.00 18.20
C ARG A 331 -18.05 21.03 17.19
N HIS A 332 -16.95 20.73 16.49
CA HIS A 332 -16.35 21.61 15.48
C HIS A 332 -15.99 20.80 14.24
N GLN A 333 -17.02 20.53 13.43
CA GLN A 333 -16.84 19.78 12.19
C GLN A 333 -16.19 20.68 11.14
N VAL A 334 -15.10 20.17 10.56
CA VAL A 334 -14.36 20.84 9.48
C VAL A 334 -14.51 20.03 8.20
N LEU A 335 -15.04 20.64 7.15
CA LEU A 335 -15.09 20.07 5.80
C LEU A 335 -13.85 20.53 5.02
N ARG A 336 -12.99 19.59 4.60
CA ARG A 336 -11.79 19.90 3.81
C ARG A 336 -12.07 19.69 2.33
N VAL A 337 -11.89 20.73 1.54
CA VAL A 337 -12.24 20.78 0.12
C VAL A 337 -10.98 20.96 -0.71
N GLY A 338 -10.73 20.08 -1.67
CA GLY A 338 -9.65 20.26 -2.64
C GLY A 338 -10.10 21.12 -3.81
N ILE A 339 -9.45 22.26 -4.06
CA ILE A 339 -9.76 23.14 -5.19
C ILE A 339 -8.59 23.20 -6.19
N ASN A 340 -8.91 23.39 -7.45
CA ASN A 340 -7.96 23.62 -8.55
C ASN A 340 -8.46 24.79 -9.40
N ASP A 341 -8.52 25.97 -8.79
CA ASP A 341 -9.05 27.18 -9.41
C ASP A 341 -7.93 27.91 -10.21
N PRO A 342 -8.23 28.39 -11.43
CA PRO A 342 -7.27 29.10 -12.27
C PRO A 342 -6.77 30.37 -11.59
N GLN A 343 -5.50 30.72 -11.84
CA GLN A 343 -4.86 31.90 -11.22
C GLN A 343 -4.80 33.09 -12.16
N GLY A 344 -4.98 34.29 -11.61
CA GLY A 344 -4.73 35.55 -12.27
C GLY A 344 -5.99 36.21 -12.85
N PRO A 345 -5.86 37.46 -13.33
CA PRO A 345 -6.97 38.24 -13.86
C PRO A 345 -7.32 37.77 -15.27
N PHE A 346 -7.96 36.60 -15.38
CA PHE A 346 -8.55 36.15 -16.63
C PHE A 346 -9.96 36.71 -16.73
N ILE A 347 -10.26 37.38 -17.85
CA ILE A 347 -11.62 37.84 -18.15
C ILE A 347 -12.34 36.65 -18.79
N HIS A 348 -13.32 36.10 -18.07
CA HIS A 348 -14.17 35.04 -18.58
C HIS A 348 -15.47 35.63 -19.14
N PRO A 349 -15.95 35.17 -20.32
CA PRO A 349 -17.19 35.67 -20.92
C PRO A 349 -18.46 35.21 -20.15
N ALA A 350 -18.30 34.24 -19.26
CA ALA A 350 -19.34 33.74 -18.36
C ALA A 350 -18.79 33.69 -16.93
N PRO A 351 -19.65 33.75 -15.89
CA PRO A 351 -19.24 33.54 -14.51
C PRO A 351 -18.46 32.23 -14.38
N LEU A 352 -17.34 32.26 -13.65
CA LEU A 352 -16.65 31.03 -13.30
C LEU A 352 -17.45 30.29 -12.22
N GLU A 353 -17.46 28.97 -12.32
CA GLU A 353 -18.04 28.11 -11.28
C GLU A 353 -17.39 28.35 -9.91
N SER A 354 -16.09 28.68 -9.88
CA SER A 354 -15.39 29.07 -8.65
C SER A 354 -15.99 30.32 -8.01
N ASP A 355 -16.41 31.30 -8.83
CA ASP A 355 -17.00 32.55 -8.33
C ASP A 355 -18.41 32.30 -7.79
N GLU A 356 -19.21 31.48 -8.49
CA GLU A 356 -20.54 31.07 -8.03
C GLU A 356 -20.44 30.30 -6.70
N ARG A 357 -19.53 29.31 -6.61
CA ARG A 357 -19.24 28.57 -5.37
C ARG A 357 -18.86 29.51 -4.23
N LEU A 358 -17.91 30.42 -4.45
CA LEU A 358 -17.46 31.38 -3.44
C LEU A 358 -18.61 32.28 -2.97
N GLN A 359 -19.47 32.69 -3.89
CA GLN A 359 -20.65 33.49 -3.57
C GLN A 359 -21.65 32.70 -2.72
N GLU A 360 -21.93 31.42 -3.05
CA GLU A 360 -22.83 30.54 -2.31
C GLU A 360 -22.28 30.12 -0.93
N LEU A 361 -20.96 30.08 -0.77
CA LEU A 361 -20.28 29.88 0.50
C LEU A 361 -20.36 31.11 1.40
N ALA A 362 -20.20 32.30 0.82
CA ALA A 362 -20.15 33.55 1.58
C ALA A 362 -21.54 34.13 1.89
N GLN A 363 -22.49 34.02 0.96
CA GLN A 363 -23.72 34.81 0.95
C GLN A 363 -24.97 33.92 0.88
N VAL A 364 -26.07 34.42 1.45
CA VAL A 364 -27.40 33.80 1.39
C VAL A 364 -28.36 34.78 0.72
N SER A 365 -29.04 34.34 -0.33
CA SER A 365 -30.07 35.16 -0.99
C SER A 365 -31.35 35.20 -0.17
N LEU A 366 -32.15 36.25 -0.31
CA LEU A 366 -33.45 36.35 0.36
C LEU A 366 -34.38 35.17 -0.02
N PHE A 367 -34.28 34.70 -1.26
CA PHE A 367 -34.87 33.46 -1.75
C PHE A 367 -33.83 32.61 -2.48
N GLU A 368 -33.92 31.29 -2.30
CA GLU A 368 -33.09 30.29 -2.97
C GLU A 368 -33.98 29.24 -3.66
N PRO A 369 -33.58 28.70 -4.81
CA PRO A 369 -34.25 27.53 -5.38
C PRO A 369 -34.03 26.31 -4.46
N SER A 370 -35.08 25.51 -4.19
CA SER A 370 -34.98 24.30 -3.36
C SER A 370 -34.90 23.00 -4.17
N SER A 371 -35.59 22.96 -5.31
CA SER A 371 -35.55 21.89 -6.32
C SER A 371 -35.90 22.48 -7.69
N ALA A 372 -35.35 21.89 -8.74
CA ALA A 372 -35.67 22.18 -10.12
C ALA A 372 -36.16 20.89 -10.79
N ASP A 373 -37.44 20.57 -10.57
CA ASP A 373 -38.18 19.60 -11.39
C ASP A 373 -38.82 20.37 -12.57
N GLU A 374 -40.04 20.03 -13.00
CA GLU A 374 -40.76 20.77 -14.06
C GLU A 374 -41.08 22.24 -13.66
N LEU A 375 -41.14 22.53 -12.36
CA LEU A 375 -41.33 23.87 -11.79
C LEU A 375 -40.24 24.15 -10.74
N THR A 376 -39.67 25.36 -10.76
CA THR A 376 -38.68 25.79 -9.76
C THR A 376 -39.38 26.22 -8.48
N TYR A 377 -39.16 25.49 -7.40
CA TYR A 377 -39.64 25.87 -6.07
C TYR A 377 -38.63 26.75 -5.35
N PHE A 378 -39.10 27.74 -4.60
CA PHE A 378 -38.27 28.65 -3.85
C PHE A 378 -38.48 28.48 -2.35
N ARG A 379 -37.41 28.72 -1.58
CA ARG A 379 -37.42 28.77 -0.12
C ARG A 379 -36.76 30.05 0.37
N SER A 380 -37.13 30.50 1.56
CA SER A 380 -36.45 31.60 2.25
C SER A 380 -35.98 31.17 3.63
N GLY A 381 -34.72 31.50 3.93
CA GLY A 381 -34.16 31.40 5.28
C GLY A 381 -34.51 32.60 6.18
N PHE A 382 -35.15 33.64 5.62
CA PHE A 382 -35.43 34.91 6.31
C PHE A 382 -36.92 35.18 6.47
N PHE A 383 -37.74 34.79 5.50
CA PHE A 383 -39.19 34.94 5.56
C PHE A 383 -39.86 33.67 6.10
N GLU A 384 -40.88 33.87 6.93
CA GLU A 384 -41.78 32.81 7.42
C GLU A 384 -43.01 32.70 6.52
N VAL A 385 -43.58 33.85 6.15
CA VAL A 385 -44.78 33.96 5.30
C VAL A 385 -44.57 35.09 4.29
N TRP A 386 -45.01 34.90 3.05
CA TRP A 386 -45.10 35.94 2.04
C TRP A 386 -46.41 35.79 1.28
N ASP A 387 -47.42 36.57 1.65
CA ASP A 387 -48.76 36.44 1.09
C ASP A 387 -49.01 37.53 0.04
N PRO A 388 -49.25 37.15 -1.22
CA PRO A 388 -49.74 38.08 -2.22
C PRO A 388 -51.15 38.54 -1.89
N SER A 389 -51.35 39.85 -1.92
CA SER A 389 -52.63 40.54 -1.77
C SER A 389 -52.86 41.45 -2.97
N ASP A 390 -54.02 42.10 -3.05
CA ASP A 390 -54.38 42.99 -4.17
C ASP A 390 -54.15 42.33 -5.54
N LEU A 391 -54.60 41.08 -5.71
CA LEU A 391 -54.42 40.27 -6.92
C LEU A 391 -52.94 40.14 -7.36
N GLY A 392 -52.02 40.12 -6.38
CA GLY A 392 -50.58 40.01 -6.61
C GLY A 392 -49.85 41.34 -6.86
N ARG A 393 -50.55 42.48 -6.74
CA ARG A 393 -49.94 43.83 -6.81
C ARG A 393 -49.32 44.28 -5.50
N GLU A 394 -49.62 43.61 -4.40
CA GLU A 394 -49.05 43.87 -3.09
C GLU A 394 -48.62 42.55 -2.46
N VAL A 395 -47.51 42.54 -1.74
CA VAL A 395 -47.08 41.38 -0.93
C VAL A 395 -46.69 41.87 0.45
N VAL A 396 -47.16 41.15 1.46
CA VAL A 396 -46.75 41.35 2.85
C VAL A 396 -45.84 40.19 3.25
N PHE A 397 -44.61 40.52 3.63
CA PHE A 397 -43.61 39.59 4.12
C PHE A 397 -43.55 39.64 5.64
N THR A 398 -43.60 38.48 6.26
CA THR A 398 -43.32 38.28 7.69
C THR A 398 -41.95 37.62 7.82
N LEU A 399 -41.02 38.31 8.48
CA LEU A 399 -39.67 37.83 8.74
C LEU A 399 -39.64 36.90 9.95
N ARG A 400 -38.74 35.92 9.92
CA ARG A 400 -38.50 34.99 11.02
C ARG A 400 -37.92 35.71 12.23
N GLU A 401 -38.50 35.46 13.40
CA GLU A 401 -38.00 35.99 14.68
C GLU A 401 -37.06 35.01 15.39
N THR A 402 -37.13 33.73 15.03
CA THR A 402 -36.25 32.68 15.53
C THR A 402 -35.63 31.91 14.39
N LYS A 403 -34.45 31.32 14.63
CA LYS A 403 -33.76 30.46 13.67
C LYS A 403 -33.40 29.11 14.30
N PRO A 404 -33.46 28.02 13.53
CA PRO A 404 -32.82 26.77 13.91
C PRO A 404 -31.32 26.96 14.13
N SER A 405 -30.74 26.21 15.08
CA SER A 405 -29.30 26.27 15.39
C SER A 405 -28.41 25.99 14.18
N TRP A 406 -28.86 25.11 13.29
CA TRP A 406 -28.12 24.70 12.10
C TRP A 406 -28.00 25.77 11.02
N GLN A 407 -28.86 26.79 11.05
CA GLN A 407 -28.80 27.91 10.10
C GLN A 407 -27.66 28.86 10.45
N THR A 408 -26.82 29.15 9.46
CA THR A 408 -25.60 29.95 9.64
C THR A 408 -25.85 31.45 9.49
N GLN A 409 -26.92 31.83 8.80
CA GLN A 409 -27.27 33.24 8.58
C GLN A 409 -27.73 33.96 9.86
N PRO A 410 -27.54 35.29 9.94
CA PRO A 410 -28.14 36.10 10.98
C PRO A 410 -29.63 36.32 10.73
N LEU A 411 -30.37 36.70 11.79
CA LEU A 411 -31.74 37.20 11.65
C LEU A 411 -31.71 38.59 11.00
N LEU A 412 -32.67 38.85 10.11
CA LEU A 412 -32.82 40.13 9.45
C LEU A 412 -34.04 40.88 10.01
N THR A 413 -33.99 42.21 9.98
CA THR A 413 -35.14 43.07 10.24
C THR A 413 -35.75 43.58 8.93
N ALA A 414 -37.03 43.93 8.96
CA ALA A 414 -37.74 44.50 7.82
C ALA A 414 -37.05 45.76 7.27
N ASN A 415 -36.46 46.59 8.15
CA ASN A 415 -35.68 47.77 7.76
C ASN A 415 -34.43 47.39 6.95
N GLN A 416 -33.72 46.34 7.35
CA GLN A 416 -32.53 45.87 6.61
C GLN A 416 -32.89 45.37 5.21
N VAL A 417 -33.98 44.61 5.11
CA VAL A 417 -34.48 44.13 3.81
C VAL A 417 -34.96 45.31 2.96
N ALA A 418 -35.72 46.25 3.52
CA ALA A 418 -36.18 47.45 2.82
C ALA A 418 -35.00 48.28 2.29
N GLU A 419 -33.95 48.47 3.10
CA GLU A 419 -32.72 49.16 2.71
C GLU A 419 -32.02 48.44 1.55
N SER A 420 -31.93 47.10 1.62
CA SER A 420 -31.33 46.28 0.55
C SER A 420 -32.07 46.44 -0.78
N ILE A 421 -33.41 46.48 -0.73
CA ILE A 421 -34.25 46.67 -1.93
C ILE A 421 -34.12 48.11 -2.43
N ALA A 422 -34.14 49.10 -1.54
CA ALA A 422 -33.97 50.52 -1.88
C ALA A 422 -32.66 50.78 -2.64
N GLN A 423 -31.55 50.20 -2.17
CA GLN A 423 -30.24 50.25 -2.84
C GLN A 423 -30.25 49.63 -4.25
N ARG A 424 -31.17 48.72 -4.55
CA ARG A 424 -31.24 48.04 -5.84
C ARG A 424 -32.26 48.66 -6.80
N ILE A 425 -33.11 49.56 -6.32
CA ILE A 425 -34.02 50.35 -7.17
C ILE A 425 -33.50 51.77 -7.44
N ASP A 426 -32.52 52.23 -6.68
CA ASP A 426 -31.83 53.49 -6.88
C ASP A 426 -30.83 53.41 -8.05
N ILE A 427 -31.10 54.17 -9.11
CA ILE A 427 -30.29 54.18 -10.34
C ILE A 427 -28.85 54.67 -10.12
N ALA A 428 -28.61 55.47 -9.08
CA ALA A 428 -27.28 55.97 -8.77
C ALA A 428 -26.44 54.94 -7.99
N HIS A 429 -27.03 53.85 -7.51
CA HIS A 429 -26.36 52.91 -6.62
C HIS A 429 -25.65 51.78 -7.41
N PRO A 430 -24.44 51.33 -7.01
CA PRO A 430 -23.70 50.28 -7.73
C PRO A 430 -24.43 48.93 -7.85
N LEU A 431 -25.36 48.65 -6.93
CA LEU A 431 -26.17 47.43 -6.91
C LEU A 431 -27.49 47.55 -7.67
N TYR A 432 -27.70 48.65 -8.41
CA TYR A 432 -28.91 48.90 -9.17
C TYR A 432 -29.29 47.71 -10.07
N SER A 433 -30.57 47.35 -10.03
CA SER A 433 -31.16 46.32 -10.88
C SER A 433 -32.37 46.91 -11.58
N SER A 434 -32.24 47.17 -12.89
CA SER A 434 -33.34 47.63 -13.74
C SER A 434 -34.57 46.71 -13.69
N ARG A 435 -34.34 45.39 -13.59
CA ARG A 435 -35.40 44.38 -13.44
C ARG A 435 -36.25 44.66 -12.20
N LEU A 436 -35.64 44.64 -11.01
CA LEU A 436 -36.31 44.93 -9.74
C LEU A 436 -36.98 46.32 -9.73
N ALA A 437 -36.26 47.35 -10.17
CA ALA A 437 -36.77 48.74 -10.20
C ALA A 437 -38.03 48.88 -11.07
N SER A 438 -38.14 48.12 -12.16
CA SER A 438 -39.33 48.15 -13.02
C SER A 438 -40.60 47.60 -12.36
N PHE A 439 -40.47 46.75 -11.34
CA PHE A 439 -41.61 46.12 -10.66
C PHE A 439 -41.99 46.84 -9.37
N VAL A 440 -41.03 47.33 -8.58
CA VAL A 440 -41.32 47.89 -7.25
C VAL A 440 -41.83 49.33 -7.37
N SER A 441 -43.02 49.61 -6.82
CA SER A 441 -43.59 50.97 -6.76
C SER A 441 -43.48 51.60 -5.38
N GLU A 442 -43.65 50.83 -4.31
CA GLU A 442 -43.59 51.31 -2.93
C GLU A 442 -43.02 50.23 -2.01
N ILE A 443 -42.21 50.65 -1.03
CA ILE A 443 -41.71 49.80 0.05
C ILE A 443 -42.12 50.44 1.37
N SER A 444 -42.82 49.71 2.23
CA SER A 444 -43.30 50.20 3.51
C SER A 444 -42.98 49.20 4.62
N VAL A 445 -42.30 49.64 5.66
CA VAL A 445 -42.01 48.83 6.85
C VAL A 445 -43.15 49.04 7.85
N ARG A 446 -43.86 47.96 8.19
CA ARG A 446 -45.00 47.99 9.13
C ARG A 446 -44.56 47.77 10.57
N SER A 447 -43.60 46.88 10.77
CA SER A 447 -42.99 46.55 12.06
C SER A 447 -41.56 46.05 11.85
N PRO A 448 -40.75 45.81 12.91
CA PRO A 448 -39.41 45.23 12.76
C PRO A 448 -39.38 43.87 12.03
N SER A 449 -40.48 43.11 12.06
CA SER A 449 -40.63 41.80 11.41
C SER A 449 -41.60 41.78 10.22
N GLN A 450 -42.20 42.92 9.84
CA GLN A 450 -43.14 42.98 8.71
C GLN A 450 -42.77 44.05 7.67
N LEU A 451 -42.66 43.61 6.42
CA LEU A 451 -42.36 44.43 5.26
C LEU A 451 -43.49 44.31 4.23
N ARG A 452 -43.96 45.44 3.70
CA ARG A 452 -44.89 45.49 2.58
C ARG A 452 -44.18 46.01 1.33
N ILE A 453 -44.37 45.31 0.22
CA ILE A 453 -43.94 45.76 -1.10
C ILE A 453 -45.16 45.89 -2.00
N ARG A 454 -45.33 47.05 -2.63
CA ARG A 454 -46.29 47.28 -3.69
C ARG A 454 -45.58 47.24 -5.04
N PHE A 455 -46.21 46.62 -6.01
CA PHE A 455 -45.70 46.49 -7.36
C PHE A 455 -46.46 47.39 -8.34
N SER A 456 -45.73 47.94 -9.32
CA SER A 456 -46.29 48.67 -10.47
C SER A 456 -47.07 47.74 -11.41
N ARG A 457 -46.65 46.48 -11.50
CA ARG A 457 -47.27 45.39 -12.26
C ARG A 457 -47.03 44.06 -11.53
N VAL A 458 -47.93 43.09 -11.72
CA VAL A 458 -47.84 41.79 -11.04
C VAL A 458 -46.60 41.01 -11.53
N PRO A 459 -45.63 40.67 -10.65
CA PRO A 459 -44.50 39.84 -11.04
C PRO A 459 -44.92 38.39 -11.26
N LEU A 460 -44.27 37.70 -12.20
CA LEU A 460 -44.51 36.27 -12.46
C LEU A 460 -44.07 35.39 -11.28
N SER A 461 -42.93 35.72 -10.66
CA SER A 461 -42.46 35.12 -9.41
C SER A 461 -41.72 36.19 -8.60
N ILE A 462 -42.24 36.43 -7.40
CA ILE A 462 -41.69 37.38 -6.44
C ILE A 462 -40.35 36.86 -5.91
N GLU A 463 -40.28 35.55 -5.71
CA GLU A 463 -39.11 34.85 -5.18
C GLU A 463 -37.93 34.97 -6.15
N SER A 464 -38.16 34.78 -7.45
CA SER A 464 -37.13 34.97 -8.48
C SER A 464 -36.62 36.42 -8.54
N LEU A 465 -37.50 37.39 -8.26
CA LEU A 465 -37.17 38.81 -8.30
C LEU A 465 -36.28 39.22 -7.12
N LEU A 466 -36.39 38.51 -6.00
CA LEU A 466 -35.68 38.76 -4.75
C LEU A 466 -34.52 37.77 -4.52
N ARG A 467 -33.96 37.16 -5.58
CA ARG A 467 -32.78 36.28 -5.51
C ARG A 467 -31.47 37.08 -5.42
N PHE A 468 -31.30 37.80 -4.31
CA PHE A 468 -30.08 38.51 -3.98
C PHE A 468 -29.89 38.55 -2.46
N PRO A 469 -28.66 38.71 -1.95
CA PRO A 469 -28.42 38.81 -0.51
C PRO A 469 -28.82 40.19 0.02
N ALA A 470 -29.21 40.23 1.29
CA ALA A 470 -29.45 41.49 1.99
C ALA A 470 -28.12 42.24 2.23
N THR A 471 -28.17 43.55 2.04
CA THR A 471 -27.06 44.50 2.15
C THR A 471 -27.42 45.68 3.04
N ARG A 472 -26.41 46.33 3.61
CA ARG A 472 -26.56 47.56 4.40
C ARG A 472 -25.47 48.54 4.03
N ARG A 473 -25.77 49.85 4.06
CA ARG A 473 -24.75 50.89 3.98
C ARG A 473 -23.94 50.92 5.27
N VAL A 474 -22.64 50.74 5.14
CA VAL A 474 -21.70 50.89 6.25
C VAL A 474 -21.02 52.23 6.10
N GLN A 475 -21.12 53.06 7.14
CA GLN A 475 -20.30 54.26 7.24
C GLN A 475 -18.87 53.85 7.63
N PRO A 476 -17.85 54.32 6.91
CA PRO A 476 -16.47 54.05 7.28
C PRO A 476 -16.22 54.63 8.67
N ALA A 477 -15.86 53.78 9.63
CA ALA A 477 -15.45 54.22 10.96
C ALA A 477 -14.16 55.05 10.83
N GLY A 478 -14.26 56.37 11.00
CA GLY A 478 -13.09 57.23 11.22
C GLY A 478 -12.90 58.47 10.34
N LYS A 479 -13.89 58.94 9.55
CA LYS A 479 -13.79 60.27 8.92
C LYS A 479 -14.91 61.19 9.39
N GLN A 480 -14.53 62.32 9.98
CA GLN A 480 -15.41 63.42 10.35
C GLN A 480 -16.28 63.84 9.15
N ALA A 481 -17.51 64.24 9.46
CA ALA A 481 -18.64 64.44 8.56
C ALA A 481 -18.50 65.57 7.50
N ALA A 482 -17.30 66.03 7.16
CA ALA A 482 -17.08 67.17 6.28
C ALA A 482 -16.72 66.80 4.83
N ASP A 483 -16.20 65.59 4.56
CA ASP A 483 -15.86 65.12 3.19
C ASP A 483 -16.51 63.75 2.90
N ALA A 484 -17.81 63.62 3.21
CA ALA A 484 -18.58 62.46 2.83
C ALA A 484 -18.94 62.53 1.34
N SER A 485 -18.04 62.04 0.47
CA SER A 485 -18.50 61.45 -0.79
C SER A 485 -19.61 60.45 -0.45
N ALA A 486 -20.78 60.59 -1.07
CA ALA A 486 -21.99 59.82 -0.77
C ALA A 486 -21.90 58.30 -1.05
N ASP A 487 -20.71 57.79 -1.38
CA ASP A 487 -20.41 56.37 -1.52
C ASP A 487 -20.14 55.75 -0.14
N GLY A 488 -21.21 55.49 0.60
CA GLY A 488 -21.15 54.54 1.70
C GLY A 488 -20.83 53.16 1.14
N THR A 489 -19.73 52.54 1.60
CA THR A 489 -19.41 51.15 1.27
C THR A 489 -20.56 50.24 1.65
N THR A 490 -21.11 49.50 0.68
CA THR A 490 -22.15 48.51 0.94
C THR A 490 -21.54 47.22 1.47
N ALA A 491 -22.04 46.73 2.60
CA ALA A 491 -21.67 45.42 3.13
C ALA A 491 -22.82 44.42 2.98
N VAL A 492 -22.49 43.18 2.62
CA VAL A 492 -23.43 42.06 2.64
C VAL A 492 -23.63 41.62 4.08
N ILE A 493 -24.88 41.59 4.53
CA ILE A 493 -25.26 41.19 5.89
C ILE A 493 -25.88 39.80 5.95
N ALA A 494 -26.44 39.33 4.83
CA ALA A 494 -26.93 37.95 4.71
C ALA A 494 -25.77 37.00 4.39
N THR A 495 -24.91 36.75 5.37
CA THR A 495 -23.70 35.92 5.22
C THR A 495 -23.90 34.49 5.73
N ARG A 496 -23.27 33.50 5.08
CA ARG A 496 -23.31 32.08 5.46
C ARG A 496 -22.03 31.68 6.19
N PHE A 497 -20.90 31.75 5.51
CA PHE A 497 -19.56 31.61 6.08
C PHE A 497 -18.75 32.89 5.86
N GLN A 498 -17.84 33.17 6.77
CA GLN A 498 -16.93 34.30 6.74
C GLN A 498 -15.52 33.80 6.46
N GLN A 499 -14.92 34.36 5.41
CA GLN A 499 -13.54 34.05 5.05
C GLN A 499 -12.59 34.52 6.15
N GLN A 500 -11.72 33.63 6.60
CA GLN A 500 -10.57 33.97 7.43
C GLN A 500 -9.38 34.35 6.56
N ALA A 501 -8.39 35.04 7.15
CA ALA A 501 -7.16 35.39 6.43
C ALA A 501 -6.55 34.13 5.80
N ALA A 502 -6.26 34.19 4.49
CA ALA A 502 -5.67 33.08 3.77
C ALA A 502 -4.28 32.76 4.32
N ALA A 503 -4.01 31.47 4.55
CA ALA A 503 -2.74 30.98 5.06
C ALA A 503 -2.08 30.10 3.98
N GLY A 504 -1.21 30.71 3.16
CA GLY A 504 -0.54 30.02 2.05
C GLY A 504 -1.55 29.51 1.00
N ASN A 505 -1.53 28.21 0.75
CA ASN A 505 -2.44 27.54 -0.20
C ASN A 505 -3.79 27.12 0.41
N SER A 506 -4.10 27.54 1.64
CA SER A 506 -5.34 27.20 2.33
C SER A 506 -6.16 28.45 2.65
N THR A 507 -7.47 28.35 2.41
CA THR A 507 -8.46 29.37 2.82
C THR A 507 -9.46 28.72 3.75
N SER A 508 -9.72 29.35 4.91
CA SER A 508 -10.72 28.85 5.87
C SER A 508 -11.95 29.74 5.85
N TRP A 509 -13.12 29.12 5.94
CA TRP A 509 -14.43 29.74 5.96
C TRP A 509 -15.14 29.32 7.25
N LEU A 510 -15.31 30.25 8.19
CA LEU A 510 -15.97 29.97 9.47
C LEU A 510 -17.46 30.31 9.39
N ARG A 511 -18.28 29.50 10.06
CA ARG A 511 -19.72 29.74 10.17
C ARG A 511 -19.98 31.18 10.68
N GLY A 512 -20.83 31.93 9.98
CA GLY A 512 -21.12 33.32 10.33
C GLY A 512 -21.76 33.50 11.71
N VAL A 513 -22.61 32.55 12.13
CA VAL A 513 -23.15 32.49 13.49
C VAL A 513 -22.87 31.10 14.09
N PRO A 514 -22.02 30.98 15.13
CA PRO A 514 -21.66 29.69 15.71
C PRO A 514 -22.86 28.98 16.35
N GLU A 515 -22.84 27.65 16.34
CA GLU A 515 -23.85 26.84 17.04
C GLU A 515 -23.65 26.91 18.56
N PRO A 516 -24.75 26.89 19.35
CA PRO A 516 -24.68 26.90 20.81
C PRO A 516 -24.02 25.64 21.37
N ASP A 517 -23.42 25.76 22.56
CA ASP A 517 -22.86 24.64 23.30
C ASP A 517 -23.97 23.72 23.85
N GLY A 518 -23.61 22.46 24.12
CA GLY A 518 -24.49 21.51 24.80
C GLY A 518 -25.50 20.77 23.90
N LEU A 519 -25.41 20.93 22.58
CA LEU A 519 -26.15 20.08 21.65
C LEU A 519 -25.63 18.64 21.70
N ASP A 520 -26.50 17.68 21.40
CA ASP A 520 -26.09 16.29 21.17
C ASP A 520 -25.09 16.22 20.00
N SER A 521 -24.12 15.31 20.07
CA SER A 521 -23.06 15.19 19.06
C SER A 521 -23.60 15.05 17.63
N GLY A 522 -24.71 14.33 17.43
CA GLY A 522 -25.35 14.17 16.11
C GLY A 522 -26.13 15.38 15.60
N LYS A 523 -26.24 16.47 16.38
CA LYS A 523 -26.99 17.68 16.00
C LYS A 523 -26.11 18.85 15.58
N TYR A 524 -24.80 18.74 15.77
CA TYR A 524 -23.87 19.75 15.27
C TYR A 524 -23.69 19.62 13.76
N HIS A 525 -23.40 20.75 13.11
CA HIS A 525 -23.16 20.84 11.67
C HIS A 525 -21.76 21.40 11.39
N ILE A 526 -21.43 21.50 10.11
CA ILE A 526 -20.15 22.05 9.64
C ILE A 526 -19.94 23.46 10.24
N ALA A 527 -18.88 23.58 11.05
CA ALA A 527 -18.47 24.83 11.67
C ALA A 527 -17.45 25.59 10.80
N GLU A 528 -16.67 24.86 10.01
CA GLU A 528 -15.59 25.39 9.20
C GLU A 528 -15.46 24.64 7.87
N ILE A 529 -15.18 25.37 6.79
CA ILE A 529 -14.82 24.81 5.49
C ILE A 529 -13.39 25.24 5.20
N GLN A 530 -12.49 24.29 4.99
CA GLN A 530 -11.10 24.53 4.66
C GLN A 530 -10.88 24.17 3.19
N GLU A 531 -10.62 25.17 2.37
CA GLU A 531 -10.29 24.98 0.96
C GLU A 531 -8.78 24.92 0.80
N GLN A 532 -8.29 23.75 0.39
CA GLN A 532 -6.88 23.53 0.08
C GLN A 532 -6.70 23.54 -1.43
N ARG A 533 -5.80 24.39 -1.90
CA ARG A 533 -5.50 24.51 -3.32
C ARG A 533 -4.43 23.51 -3.77
N PHE A 534 -4.71 22.88 -4.91
CA PHE A 534 -3.80 21.95 -5.59
C PHE A 534 -3.53 22.43 -7.01
N ASP A 535 -2.25 22.50 -7.38
CA ASP A 535 -1.84 22.84 -8.75
C ASP A 535 -1.94 21.61 -9.69
N ASP A 536 -1.87 20.40 -9.14
CA ASP A 536 -1.97 19.14 -9.88
C ASP A 536 -3.20 18.35 -9.40
N ARG A 537 -4.06 18.01 -10.36
CA ARG A 537 -5.31 17.28 -10.11
C ARG A 537 -5.07 15.85 -9.63
N ASN A 538 -4.00 15.19 -10.07
CA ASN A 538 -3.64 13.86 -9.58
C ASN A 538 -3.26 13.88 -8.09
N ARG A 539 -2.55 14.92 -7.64
CA ARG A 539 -2.24 15.10 -6.22
C ARG A 539 -3.48 15.33 -5.37
N MET A 540 -4.46 16.06 -5.90
CA MET A 540 -5.75 16.27 -5.24
C MET A 540 -6.52 14.95 -5.07
N ILE A 541 -6.58 14.11 -6.11
CA ILE A 541 -7.20 12.78 -6.04
C ILE A 541 -6.45 11.88 -5.04
N GLN A 542 -5.12 11.90 -5.04
CA GLN A 542 -4.32 11.17 -4.05
C GLN A 542 -4.59 11.65 -2.62
N ALA A 543 -4.71 12.96 -2.40
CA ALA A 543 -5.05 13.55 -1.10
C ALA A 543 -6.45 13.09 -0.63
N PHE A 544 -7.42 13.01 -1.54
CA PHE A 544 -8.74 12.47 -1.25
C PHE A 544 -8.68 10.99 -0.86
N ASN A 545 -8.01 10.15 -1.66
CA ASN A 545 -7.83 8.72 -1.36
C ASN A 545 -7.04 8.48 -0.07
N ARG A 546 -6.24 9.47 0.36
CA ARG A 546 -5.51 9.46 1.63
C ARG A 546 -6.38 9.86 2.83
N GLY A 547 -7.50 10.54 2.61
CA GLY A 547 -8.33 11.14 3.65
C GLY A 547 -7.83 12.51 4.13
N ASP A 548 -6.92 13.14 3.37
CA ASP A 548 -6.39 14.48 3.64
C ASP A 548 -7.42 15.56 3.32
N ILE A 549 -8.25 15.33 2.30
CA ILE A 549 -9.44 16.13 1.96
C ILE A 549 -10.70 15.25 1.96
N ASP A 550 -11.86 15.87 2.20
CA ASP A 550 -13.15 15.20 2.35
C ASP A 550 -14.04 15.35 1.11
N TYR A 551 -13.77 16.35 0.28
CA TYR A 551 -14.60 16.69 -0.88
C TYR A 551 -13.77 17.26 -2.03
N ILE A 552 -14.09 16.84 -3.25
CA ILE A 552 -13.59 17.42 -4.50
C ILE A 552 -14.78 18.06 -5.22
N PRO A 553 -14.79 19.39 -5.43
CA PRO A 553 -15.76 20.04 -6.26
C PRO A 553 -15.61 19.54 -7.70
N LYS A 554 -16.72 19.12 -8.29
CA LYS A 554 -16.86 18.70 -9.69
C LYS A 554 -15.82 17.66 -10.13
N LEU A 555 -16.24 16.41 -10.09
CA LEU A 555 -15.50 15.31 -10.68
C LEU A 555 -15.53 15.41 -12.21
N LEU A 556 -14.37 15.31 -12.87
CA LEU A 556 -14.32 15.24 -14.33
C LEU A 556 -14.69 13.81 -14.78
N PRO A 557 -15.41 13.62 -15.90
CA PRO A 557 -15.92 12.30 -16.28
C PRO A 557 -14.85 11.21 -16.38
N TRP A 558 -13.63 11.55 -16.81
CA TRP A 558 -12.52 10.61 -16.93
C TRP A 558 -11.81 10.28 -15.60
N GLU A 559 -12.17 10.95 -14.50
CA GLU A 559 -11.58 10.71 -13.18
C GLU A 559 -12.34 9.67 -12.37
N VAL A 560 -13.54 9.31 -12.81
CA VAL A 560 -14.40 8.33 -12.13
C VAL A 560 -13.66 7.00 -11.94
N ASP A 561 -12.91 6.56 -12.95
CA ASP A 561 -12.16 5.30 -12.91
C ASP A 561 -11.10 5.27 -11.79
N ALA A 562 -10.55 6.43 -11.41
CA ALA A 562 -9.57 6.53 -10.34
C ALA A 562 -10.14 6.22 -8.94
N PHE A 563 -11.48 6.24 -8.80
CA PHE A 563 -12.19 5.92 -7.55
C PHE A 563 -12.83 4.53 -7.56
N LEU A 564 -12.89 3.84 -8.71
CA LEU A 564 -13.38 2.46 -8.80
C LEU A 564 -12.33 1.43 -8.39
N ALA A 565 -11.04 1.79 -8.45
CA ALA A 565 -9.91 0.90 -8.18
C ALA A 565 -9.34 1.01 -6.74
N SER A 566 -9.83 1.96 -5.94
CA SER A 566 -9.43 2.20 -4.54
C SER A 566 -10.42 1.58 -3.56
#